data_AF-A0AAD5X9I4-F1
#
_entry.id   AF-A0AAD5X9I4-F1
#
_cell.length_a   1.000
_cell.length_b   1.000
_cell.length_c   1.000
_cell.angle_alpha   90.00
_cell.angle_beta   90.00
_cell.angle_gamma   90.00
#
_symmetry.space_group_name_H-M   'P 1'
#
loop_
_entity.id
_entity.type
_entity.pdbx_description
1 polymer ?
#
loop_
_entity_poly.entity_id
_entity_poly.type
_entity_poly.pdbx_seq_one_letter_code
_entity_poly.pdbx_strand_id
1 'polypeptide(L)'
;MIWKIPERGPTANVGHTLFRPTADNILLSASADYTVKIWDISTGQQRSELANVYADLIQGLPFNYNGTLVATTCKDKKFRIFDVRTGAIVNEINGHQGIKGSRVEWLGSHDKFVTTGFSRSSERQLFVWGHANLESGEPLKNETVDNASGFLIPKYDNDTNMLYVTGMLSEYKSQGFTPSVSAAALVTTRTAEISSPSRPSSFDSRAPVISEKELHDTLNSLRRENNELKLQVNSKDARIRQLKAKLEQLKAFS
;
A
#
# COMPACT_ATOMS: atom_id res chain seq x y z
N MET A 1 8.20 7.33 -29.91
CA MET A 1 9.04 6.12 -29.88
C MET A 1 8.25 5.06 -29.13
N ILE A 2 7.66 4.08 -29.84
CA ILE A 2 6.86 3.00 -29.23
C ILE A 2 7.84 1.87 -28.92
N TRP A 3 8.10 1.63 -27.63
CA TRP A 3 8.89 0.47 -27.20
C TRP A 3 7.99 -0.76 -27.23
N LYS A 4 8.25 -1.68 -28.16
CA LYS A 4 7.77 -3.05 -28.06
C LYS A 4 8.80 -3.79 -27.21
N ILE A 5 8.48 -4.15 -25.96
CA ILE A 5 9.38 -4.93 -25.11
C ILE A 5 9.49 -6.34 -25.72
N PRO A 6 10.60 -6.75 -26.34
CA PRO A 6 10.68 -8.02 -27.07
C PRO A 6 11.19 -9.17 -26.19
N GLU A 7 10.62 -10.35 -26.46
CA GLU A 7 11.13 -11.73 -26.26
C GLU A 7 11.21 -12.36 -24.86
N ARG A 8 11.09 -11.61 -23.77
CA ARG A 8 10.77 -12.18 -22.43
C ARG A 8 9.78 -11.32 -21.64
N GLY A 9 8.77 -10.81 -22.34
CA GLY A 9 7.58 -10.28 -21.69
C GLY A 9 6.92 -11.34 -20.80
N PRO A 10 5.99 -10.97 -19.91
CA PRO A 10 5.26 -11.96 -19.13
C PRO A 10 4.66 -13.01 -20.05
N THR A 11 4.83 -14.29 -19.71
CA THR A 11 4.48 -15.42 -20.60
C THR A 11 2.97 -15.61 -20.72
N ALA A 12 2.20 -14.82 -19.97
CA ALA A 12 0.75 -14.78 -19.94
C ALA A 12 0.23 -13.34 -20.12
N ASN A 13 -1.09 -13.22 -20.29
CA ASN A 13 -1.75 -11.93 -20.49
C ASN A 13 -1.47 -10.97 -19.31
N VAL A 14 -1.13 -9.72 -19.60
CA VAL A 14 -0.84 -8.71 -18.58
C VAL A 14 -2.15 -8.09 -18.12
N GLY A 15 -2.58 -8.42 -16.90
CA GLY A 15 -3.85 -7.94 -16.35
C GLY A 15 -3.77 -6.48 -15.90
N HIS A 16 -2.61 -6.04 -15.41
CA HIS A 16 -2.42 -4.69 -14.88
C HIS A 16 -1.02 -4.14 -15.18
N THR A 17 -0.96 -2.88 -15.58
CA THR A 17 0.30 -2.13 -15.73
C THR A 17 0.18 -0.78 -15.04
N LEU A 18 1.21 -0.40 -14.28
CA LEU A 18 1.22 0.86 -13.53
C LEU A 18 2.61 1.48 -13.53
N PHE A 19 2.65 2.76 -13.87
CA PHE A 19 3.86 3.57 -13.78
C PHE A 19 4.06 4.00 -12.34
N ARG A 20 5.32 4.02 -11.90
CA ARG A 20 5.66 4.58 -10.60
C ARG A 20 5.42 6.10 -10.62
N PRO A 21 4.68 6.66 -9.66
CA PRO A 21 4.30 8.08 -9.71
C PRO A 21 5.47 9.03 -9.45
N THR A 22 6.47 8.60 -8.66
CA THR A 22 7.56 9.47 -8.17
C THR A 22 8.88 9.33 -8.90
N ALA A 23 9.07 8.25 -9.67
CA ALA A 23 10.32 8.01 -10.38
C ALA A 23 10.03 7.71 -11.83
N ASP A 24 10.70 8.46 -12.69
CA ASP A 24 10.62 8.26 -14.13
C ASP A 24 11.18 6.89 -14.52
N ASN A 25 10.64 6.35 -15.60
CA ASN A 25 11.11 5.13 -16.25
C ASN A 25 10.97 3.84 -15.43
N ILE A 26 10.20 3.82 -14.33
CA ILE A 26 9.87 2.56 -13.64
C ILE A 26 8.42 2.16 -13.92
N LEU A 27 8.23 0.97 -14.48
CA LEU A 27 6.94 0.37 -14.77
C LEU A 27 6.77 -0.94 -14.01
N LEU A 28 5.60 -1.16 -13.47
CA LEU A 28 5.20 -2.46 -12.93
C LEU A 28 4.17 -3.11 -13.84
N SER A 29 4.30 -4.43 -13.99
CA SER A 29 3.32 -5.26 -14.67
C SER A 29 2.97 -6.46 -13.80
N ALA A 30 1.68 -6.70 -13.58
CA ALA A 30 1.17 -7.96 -13.06
C ALA A 30 0.66 -8.82 -14.21
N SER A 31 1.12 -10.06 -14.23
CA SER A 31 0.82 -11.03 -15.28
C SER A 31 -0.11 -12.13 -14.77
N ALA A 32 -0.80 -12.77 -15.70
CA ALA A 32 -1.64 -13.93 -15.41
C ALA A 32 -0.84 -15.19 -15.05
N ASP A 33 0.50 -15.15 -15.13
CA ASP A 33 1.41 -16.16 -14.57
C ASP A 33 1.63 -16.00 -13.04
N TYR A 34 0.86 -15.10 -12.42
CA TYR A 34 0.92 -14.77 -10.98
C TYR A 34 2.22 -14.11 -10.56
N THR A 35 2.97 -13.53 -11.50
CA THR A 35 4.18 -12.76 -11.21
C THR A 35 3.92 -11.26 -11.30
N VAL A 36 4.69 -10.51 -10.51
CA VAL A 36 4.84 -9.06 -10.67
C VAL A 36 6.25 -8.79 -11.15
N LYS A 37 6.36 -8.07 -12.26
CA LYS A 37 7.65 -7.67 -12.83
C LYS A 37 7.82 -6.16 -12.74
N ILE A 38 9.05 -5.77 -12.41
CA ILE A 38 9.49 -4.37 -12.33
C ILE A 38 10.43 -4.12 -13.50
N TRP A 39 10.07 -3.14 -14.33
CA TRP A 39 10.76 -2.79 -15.55
C TRP A 39 11.41 -1.42 -15.44
N ASP A 40 12.61 -1.30 -15.99
CA ASP A 40 13.22 -0.02 -16.31
C ASP A 40 12.98 0.28 -17.79
N ILE A 41 12.20 1.32 -18.06
CA ILE A 41 11.80 1.74 -19.40
C ILE A 41 12.98 2.36 -20.16
N SER A 42 13.92 3.00 -19.46
CA SER A 42 15.05 3.68 -20.09
C SER A 42 15.99 2.69 -20.77
N THR A 43 16.15 1.50 -20.17
CA THR A 43 16.97 0.42 -20.69
C THR A 43 16.15 -0.67 -21.38
N GLY A 44 14.84 -0.70 -21.17
CA GLY A 44 13.93 -1.75 -21.63
C GLY A 44 14.15 -3.09 -20.91
N GLN A 45 14.89 -3.12 -19.79
CA GLN A 45 15.26 -4.34 -19.09
C GLN A 45 14.37 -4.60 -17.86
N GLN A 46 14.17 -5.88 -17.56
CA GLN A 46 13.54 -6.32 -16.31
C GLN A 46 14.55 -6.09 -15.17
N ARG A 47 14.17 -5.26 -14.20
CA ARG A 47 15.00 -4.96 -13.02
C ARG A 47 14.84 -6.00 -11.93
N SER A 48 13.61 -6.44 -11.69
CA SER A 48 13.28 -7.41 -10.63
C SER A 48 11.97 -8.11 -10.94
N GLU A 49 11.76 -9.27 -10.31
CA GLU A 49 10.60 -10.11 -10.47
C GLU A 49 10.23 -10.75 -9.13
N LEU A 50 8.96 -10.59 -8.75
CA LEU A 50 8.33 -11.26 -7.62
C LEU A 50 7.67 -12.54 -8.13
N ALA A 51 8.46 -13.59 -8.29
CA ALA A 51 8.01 -14.92 -8.67
C ALA A 51 7.69 -15.77 -7.43
N ASN A 52 6.75 -16.72 -7.56
CA ASN A 52 6.36 -17.68 -6.52
C ASN A 52 5.81 -17.08 -5.22
N VAL A 53 5.42 -15.81 -5.24
CA VAL A 53 4.81 -15.11 -4.10
C VAL A 53 3.29 -15.29 -4.08
N TYR A 54 2.67 -15.22 -5.26
CA TYR A 54 1.22 -15.25 -5.41
C TYR A 54 0.77 -16.64 -5.84
N ALA A 55 -0.28 -17.14 -5.19
CA ALA A 55 -0.85 -18.46 -5.48
C ALA A 55 -2.00 -18.42 -6.51
N ASP A 56 -2.46 -17.23 -6.91
CA ASP A 56 -3.56 -17.03 -7.85
C ASP A 56 -3.44 -15.64 -8.50
N LEU A 57 -4.43 -15.27 -9.31
CA LEU A 57 -4.49 -14.02 -10.07
C LEU A 57 -4.42 -12.78 -9.17
N ILE A 58 -3.55 -11.87 -9.57
CA ILE A 58 -3.44 -10.52 -9.02
C ILE A 58 -4.52 -9.63 -9.63
N GLN A 59 -5.25 -8.91 -8.78
CA GLN A 59 -6.45 -8.15 -9.15
C GLN A 59 -6.32 -6.64 -8.94
N GLY A 60 -5.25 -6.20 -8.28
CA GLY A 60 -4.96 -4.81 -7.98
C GLY A 60 -3.49 -4.65 -7.65
N LEU A 61 -2.90 -3.52 -8.04
CA LEU A 61 -1.47 -3.24 -7.90
C LEU A 61 -1.13 -1.75 -7.61
N PRO A 62 -1.93 -0.97 -6.86
CA PRO A 62 -1.69 0.46 -6.72
C PRO A 62 -0.40 0.78 -5.96
N PHE A 63 0.24 1.87 -6.37
CA PHE A 63 1.38 2.46 -5.68
C PHE A 63 0.93 3.33 -4.51
N ASN A 64 1.75 3.36 -3.45
CA ASN A 64 1.64 4.41 -2.45
C ASN A 64 2.04 5.76 -3.06
N TYR A 65 1.67 6.85 -2.38
CA TYR A 65 1.93 8.20 -2.86
C TYR A 65 3.43 8.49 -3.11
N ASN A 66 4.31 7.95 -2.26
CA ASN A 66 5.76 8.11 -2.41
C ASN A 66 6.38 7.18 -3.47
N GLY A 67 5.60 6.26 -4.06
CA GLY A 67 6.04 5.25 -5.02
C GLY A 67 7.04 4.23 -4.48
N THR A 68 7.21 4.13 -3.16
CA THR A 68 8.14 3.18 -2.52
C THR A 68 7.51 1.81 -2.30
N LEU A 69 6.21 1.79 -1.97
CA LEU A 69 5.46 0.58 -1.65
C LEU A 69 4.36 0.36 -2.68
N VAL A 70 4.07 -0.91 -2.92
CA VAL A 70 2.96 -1.34 -3.77
C VAL A 70 2.10 -2.30 -2.96
N ALA A 71 0.80 -2.05 -2.97
CA ALA A 71 -0.17 -2.98 -2.41
C ALA A 71 -0.72 -3.86 -3.53
N THR A 72 -0.91 -5.14 -3.24
CA THR A 72 -1.43 -6.11 -4.19
C THR A 72 -2.57 -6.89 -3.57
N THR A 73 -3.66 -7.03 -4.30
CA THR A 73 -4.77 -7.90 -3.92
C THR A 73 -4.78 -9.12 -4.82
N CYS A 74 -4.90 -10.30 -4.22
CA CYS A 74 -4.85 -11.56 -4.93
C CYS A 74 -6.13 -12.37 -4.67
N LYS A 75 -6.48 -13.21 -5.64
CA LYS A 75 -7.64 -14.12 -5.54
C LYS A 75 -7.43 -15.23 -4.50
N ASP A 76 -6.19 -15.41 -4.02
CA ASP A 76 -5.86 -16.26 -2.86
C ASP A 76 -6.39 -15.72 -1.52
N LYS A 77 -7.17 -14.62 -1.55
CA LYS A 77 -7.81 -13.94 -0.41
C LYS A 77 -6.82 -13.23 0.50
N LYS A 78 -5.58 -13.08 0.07
CA LYS A 78 -4.56 -12.30 0.75
C LYS A 78 -4.29 -11.02 -0.02
N PHE A 79 -3.88 -10.01 0.70
CA PHE A 79 -3.24 -8.85 0.11
C PHE A 79 -1.82 -8.73 0.66
N ARG A 80 -0.91 -8.26 -0.18
CA ARG A 80 0.50 -8.16 0.13
C ARG A 80 0.99 -6.75 -0.16
N ILE A 81 1.88 -6.28 0.68
CA ILE A 81 2.58 -5.01 0.46
C ILE A 81 4.05 -5.36 0.25
N PHE A 82 4.63 -4.87 -0.83
CA PHE A 82 6.04 -5.08 -1.13
C PHE A 82 6.74 -3.75 -1.41
N ASP A 83 8.04 -3.69 -1.09
CA ASP A 83 8.90 -2.56 -1.42
C ASP A 83 9.48 -2.76 -2.82
N VAL A 84 9.28 -1.75 -3.67
CA VAL A 84 9.67 -1.76 -5.09
C VAL A 84 11.18 -1.76 -5.26
N ARG A 85 11.92 -1.17 -4.31
CA ARG A 85 13.38 -1.05 -4.36
C ARG A 85 14.06 -2.35 -3.99
N THR A 86 13.56 -3.03 -2.96
CA THR A 86 14.12 -4.30 -2.50
C THR A 86 13.55 -5.49 -3.26
N GLY A 87 12.35 -5.36 -3.84
CA GLY A 87 11.62 -6.47 -4.43
C GLY A 87 11.21 -7.51 -3.39
N ALA A 88 11.03 -7.11 -2.12
CA ALA A 88 10.67 -7.99 -1.03
C ALA A 88 9.28 -7.66 -0.50
N ILE A 89 8.53 -8.70 -0.12
CA ILE A 89 7.26 -8.56 0.59
C ILE A 89 7.57 -8.03 1.98
N VAL A 90 6.97 -6.90 2.32
CA VAL A 90 7.02 -6.32 3.66
C VAL A 90 5.98 -6.99 4.54
N ASN A 91 4.73 -7.04 4.06
CA ASN A 91 3.59 -7.60 4.80
C ASN A 91 2.74 -8.52 3.94
N GLU A 92 2.25 -9.61 4.53
CA GLU A 92 1.24 -10.50 3.96
C GLU A 92 0.07 -10.60 4.95
N ILE A 93 -1.13 -10.24 4.50
CA ILE A 93 -2.29 -10.12 5.39
C ILE A 93 -3.50 -10.82 4.76
N ASN A 94 -4.29 -11.47 5.60
CA ASN A 94 -5.56 -12.05 5.20
C ASN A 94 -6.58 -10.94 4.93
N GLY A 95 -7.11 -10.89 3.72
CA GLY A 95 -8.08 -9.90 3.29
C GLY A 95 -9.51 -10.44 3.30
N HIS A 96 -10.24 -10.06 2.26
CA HIS A 96 -11.64 -10.41 2.05
C HIS A 96 -11.81 -11.92 1.81
N GLN A 97 -12.73 -12.56 2.55
CA GLN A 97 -12.89 -14.02 2.55
C GLN A 97 -13.83 -14.57 1.47
N GLY A 98 -14.47 -13.68 0.72
CA GLY A 98 -15.36 -14.01 -0.38
C GLY A 98 -14.65 -14.66 -1.57
N ILE A 99 -15.46 -15.22 -2.48
CA ILE A 99 -14.97 -15.87 -3.70
C ILE A 99 -14.72 -14.90 -4.86
N LYS A 100 -15.30 -13.70 -4.76
CA LYS A 100 -15.18 -12.65 -5.77
C LYS A 100 -13.90 -11.86 -5.54
N GLY A 101 -13.42 -11.23 -6.60
CA GLY A 101 -12.23 -10.42 -6.54
C GLY A 101 -12.34 -9.21 -5.61
N SER A 102 -11.20 -8.78 -5.10
CA SER A 102 -11.02 -7.59 -4.30
C SER A 102 -10.31 -6.49 -5.10
N ARG A 103 -10.34 -5.27 -4.58
CA ARG A 103 -9.58 -4.12 -5.08
C ARG A 103 -8.87 -3.46 -3.90
N VAL A 104 -7.87 -2.66 -4.24
CA VAL A 104 -7.10 -1.88 -3.28
C VAL A 104 -6.79 -0.51 -3.88
N GLU A 105 -6.76 0.53 -3.05
CA GLU A 105 -6.35 1.88 -3.42
C GLU A 105 -5.66 2.53 -2.21
N TRP A 106 -4.56 3.25 -2.44
CA TRP A 106 -3.88 4.03 -1.39
C TRP A 106 -4.60 5.35 -1.13
N LEU A 107 -4.63 5.79 0.13
CA LEU A 107 -5.21 7.07 0.53
C LEU A 107 -4.18 8.21 0.45
N GLY A 108 -3.52 8.32 -0.71
CA GLY A 108 -2.60 9.43 -0.99
C GLY A 108 -1.47 9.56 0.03
N SER A 109 -1.27 10.79 0.51
CA SER A 109 -0.24 11.10 1.53
C SER A 109 -0.51 10.48 2.89
N HIS A 110 -1.73 10.01 3.14
CA HIS A 110 -2.00 9.26 4.35
C HIS A 110 -1.41 7.87 4.18
N ASP A 111 -0.60 7.42 5.15
CA ASP A 111 -0.01 6.08 5.19
C ASP A 111 -1.05 5.00 5.52
N LYS A 112 -2.12 5.02 4.73
CA LYS A 112 -3.34 4.24 4.83
C LYS A 112 -3.76 3.83 3.43
N PHE A 113 -4.48 2.73 3.36
CA PHE A 113 -5.06 2.26 2.11
C PHE A 113 -6.38 1.58 2.41
N VAL A 114 -7.18 1.43 1.36
CA VAL A 114 -8.50 0.82 1.45
C VAL A 114 -8.51 -0.40 0.57
N THR A 115 -9.06 -1.49 1.11
CA THR A 115 -9.38 -2.67 0.32
C THR A 115 -10.89 -2.84 0.26
N THR A 116 -11.41 -3.08 -0.92
CA THR A 116 -12.81 -3.45 -1.12
C THR A 116 -12.88 -4.88 -1.59
N GLY A 117 -13.92 -5.59 -1.19
CA GLY A 117 -14.09 -6.99 -1.55
C GLY A 117 -15.43 -7.52 -1.09
N PHE A 118 -15.48 -8.82 -0.86
CA PHE A 118 -16.69 -9.51 -0.48
C PHE A 118 -16.49 -10.38 0.75
N SER A 119 -17.52 -10.49 1.57
CA SER A 119 -17.60 -11.44 2.67
C SER A 119 -17.81 -12.86 2.17
N ARG A 120 -17.74 -13.85 3.07
CA ARG A 120 -18.07 -15.25 2.76
C ARG A 120 -19.53 -15.43 2.33
N SER A 121 -20.43 -14.58 2.81
CA SER A 121 -21.84 -14.51 2.43
C SER A 121 -22.10 -13.67 1.16
N SER A 122 -21.04 -13.24 0.46
CA SER A 122 -21.10 -12.41 -0.76
C SER A 122 -21.62 -10.98 -0.54
N GLU A 123 -21.49 -10.45 0.67
CA GLU A 123 -21.80 -9.05 0.99
C GLU A 123 -20.59 -8.18 0.62
N ARG A 124 -20.82 -6.97 0.11
CA ARG A 124 -19.75 -6.04 -0.26
C ARG A 124 -19.16 -5.43 1.00
N GLN A 125 -17.85 -5.52 1.16
CA GLN A 125 -17.13 -5.03 2.33
C GLN A 125 -16.04 -4.05 1.93
N LEU A 126 -15.79 -3.09 2.81
CA LEU A 126 -14.73 -2.09 2.70
C LEU A 126 -13.93 -2.09 3.99
N PHE A 127 -12.63 -2.31 3.86
CA PHE A 127 -11.68 -2.28 4.98
C PHE A 127 -10.69 -1.14 4.79
N VAL A 128 -10.47 -0.36 5.85
CA VAL A 128 -9.42 0.67 5.91
C VAL A 128 -8.26 0.12 6.72
N TRP A 129 -7.06 0.27 6.18
CA TRP A 129 -5.82 -0.22 6.79
C TRP A 129 -4.86 0.95 7.01
N GLY A 130 -4.05 0.85 8.05
CA GLY A 130 -2.92 1.75 8.31
C GLY A 130 -1.70 0.95 8.72
N HIS A 131 -0.51 1.56 8.62
CA HIS A 131 0.77 0.87 8.79
C HIS A 131 0.90 0.08 10.10
N ALA A 132 0.50 0.67 11.23
CA ALA A 132 0.61 0.05 12.55
C ALA A 132 -0.26 -1.22 12.71
N ASN A 133 -1.34 -1.34 11.93
CA ASN A 133 -2.29 -2.43 12.03
C ASN A 133 -1.92 -3.63 11.14
N LEU A 134 -0.99 -3.42 10.22
CA LEU A 134 -0.53 -4.47 9.30
C LEU A 134 0.11 -5.64 10.04
N GLU A 135 0.80 -5.37 11.16
CA GLU A 135 1.39 -6.40 12.00
C GLU A 135 0.34 -7.16 12.81
N SER A 136 -0.70 -6.47 13.28
CA SER A 136 -1.82 -7.08 14.01
C SER A 136 -2.74 -7.93 13.13
N GLY A 137 -2.76 -7.66 11.82
CA GLY A 137 -3.64 -8.32 10.86
C GLY A 137 -5.11 -7.88 10.89
N GLU A 138 -5.48 -6.91 11.74
CA GLU A 138 -6.84 -6.38 11.85
C GLU A 138 -6.97 -5.01 11.18
N PRO A 139 -8.04 -4.75 10.41
CA PRO A 139 -8.23 -3.44 9.77
C PRO A 139 -8.57 -2.35 10.80
N LEU A 140 -8.18 -1.10 10.50
CA LEU A 140 -8.57 0.08 11.30
C LEU A 140 -10.09 0.27 11.33
N LYS A 141 -10.75 -0.04 10.21
CA LYS A 141 -12.18 0.07 10.06
C LYS A 141 -12.68 -1.03 9.13
N ASN A 142 -13.73 -1.73 9.54
CA ASN A 142 -14.43 -2.69 8.71
C ASN A 142 -15.90 -2.24 8.52
N GLU A 143 -16.34 -2.13 7.29
CA GLU A 143 -17.70 -1.73 6.96
C GLU A 143 -18.29 -2.69 5.94
N THR A 144 -19.47 -3.21 6.24
CA THR A 144 -20.28 -3.91 5.23
C THR A 144 -21.16 -2.87 4.55
N VAL A 145 -21.01 -2.73 3.24
CA VAL A 145 -21.68 -1.70 2.45
C VAL A 145 -23.11 -2.13 2.12
N ASP A 146 -23.27 -3.27 1.45
CA ASP A 146 -24.57 -3.88 1.12
C ASP A 146 -24.38 -5.28 0.51
N ASN A 147 -25.47 -5.87 -0.01
CA ASN A 147 -25.50 -7.23 -0.55
C ASN A 147 -25.49 -7.29 -2.09
N ALA A 148 -25.16 -6.19 -2.77
CA ALA A 148 -25.19 -6.19 -4.23
C ALA A 148 -24.07 -7.06 -4.83
N SER A 149 -24.28 -7.53 -6.05
CA SER A 149 -23.36 -8.48 -6.70
C SER A 149 -22.14 -7.82 -7.36
N GLY A 150 -22.21 -6.52 -7.63
CA GLY A 150 -21.21 -5.76 -8.39
C GLY A 150 -19.95 -5.39 -7.58
N PHE A 151 -18.82 -5.24 -8.26
CA PHE A 151 -17.56 -4.88 -7.62
C PHE A 151 -17.60 -3.44 -7.09
N LEU A 152 -17.02 -3.21 -5.91
CA LEU A 152 -16.72 -1.86 -5.43
C LEU A 152 -15.33 -1.46 -5.92
N ILE A 153 -15.25 -0.35 -6.65
CA ILE A 153 -14.00 0.23 -7.13
C ILE A 153 -13.71 1.46 -6.27
N PRO A 154 -12.71 1.40 -5.36
CA PRO A 154 -12.27 2.54 -4.59
C PRO A 154 -11.42 3.45 -5.47
N LYS A 155 -11.67 4.76 -5.37
CA LYS A 155 -10.86 5.82 -5.99
C LYS A 155 -10.68 6.95 -5.01
N TYR A 156 -9.43 7.28 -4.72
CA TYR A 156 -9.11 8.32 -3.78
C TYR A 156 -8.61 9.55 -4.51
N ASP A 157 -9.16 10.70 -4.14
CA ASP A 157 -8.71 12.00 -4.61
C ASP A 157 -7.91 12.69 -3.50
N ASN A 158 -6.63 12.92 -3.78
CA ASN A 158 -5.69 13.55 -2.85
C ASN A 158 -6.01 15.03 -2.62
N ASP A 159 -6.60 15.72 -3.61
CA ASP A 159 -6.82 17.17 -3.52
C ASP A 159 -8.01 17.48 -2.60
N THR A 160 -9.07 16.66 -2.70
CA THR A 160 -10.28 16.80 -1.88
C THR A 160 -10.27 15.94 -0.63
N ASN A 161 -9.26 15.07 -0.48
CA ASN A 161 -9.17 14.05 0.57
C ASN A 161 -10.43 13.16 0.65
N MET A 162 -11.09 12.93 -0.49
CA MET A 162 -12.31 12.13 -0.58
C MET A 162 -12.03 10.76 -1.19
N LEU A 163 -12.62 9.73 -0.58
CA LEU A 163 -12.71 8.40 -1.15
C LEU A 163 -14.06 8.24 -1.85
N TYR A 164 -14.01 7.98 -3.14
CA TYR A 164 -15.15 7.58 -3.95
C TYR A 164 -15.18 6.07 -4.07
N VAL A 165 -16.35 5.47 -3.87
CA VAL A 165 -16.55 4.03 -4.03
C VAL A 165 -17.65 3.82 -5.07
N THR A 166 -17.27 3.40 -6.26
CA THR A 166 -18.22 3.20 -7.35
C THR A 166 -18.56 1.71 -7.48
N GLY A 167 -19.85 1.38 -7.59
CA GLY A 167 -20.28 0.03 -7.91
C GLY A 167 -20.24 -0.21 -9.42
N MET A 168 -19.52 -1.24 -9.87
CA MET A 168 -19.67 -1.75 -11.24
C MET A 168 -20.65 -2.91 -11.21
N LEU A 169 -21.85 -2.69 -11.75
CA LEU A 169 -22.83 -3.75 -11.95
C LEU A 169 -22.35 -4.64 -13.10
N SER A 170 -22.09 -5.90 -12.80
CA SER A 170 -21.95 -6.94 -13.81
C SER A 170 -23.35 -7.44 -14.13
N GLU A 171 -24.03 -6.80 -15.07
CA GLU A 171 -25.16 -7.46 -15.72
C GLU A 171 -24.60 -8.53 -16.67
N TYR A 172 -24.83 -9.79 -16.33
CA TYR A 172 -24.62 -10.90 -17.24
C TYR A 172 -25.89 -11.07 -18.07
N LYS A 173 -25.85 -10.75 -19.38
CA LYS A 173 -26.22 -11.65 -20.49
C LYS A 173 -26.33 -10.93 -21.85
N SER A 174 -25.68 -11.55 -22.85
CA SER A 174 -25.98 -11.58 -24.29
C SER A 174 -26.48 -10.30 -24.98
N GLN A 175 -25.62 -9.80 -25.87
CA GLN A 175 -25.84 -8.76 -26.89
C GLN A 175 -25.80 -7.30 -26.40
N GLY A 176 -24.87 -6.54 -27.00
CA GLY A 176 -24.93 -5.08 -27.03
C GLY A 176 -24.21 -4.40 -25.87
N PHE A 177 -23.01 -3.88 -26.15
CA PHE A 177 -22.16 -3.17 -25.21
C PHE A 177 -22.70 -1.74 -24.97
N THR A 178 -23.15 -1.43 -23.75
CA THR A 178 -23.05 -0.07 -23.17
C THR A 178 -22.76 -0.21 -21.68
N PRO A 179 -21.65 0.33 -21.14
CA PRO A 179 -21.44 0.39 -19.70
C PRO A 179 -22.41 1.42 -19.10
N SER A 180 -23.51 0.94 -18.52
CA SER A 180 -24.40 1.75 -17.70
C SER A 180 -23.74 1.97 -16.34
N VAL A 181 -23.24 3.19 -16.12
CA VAL A 181 -22.72 3.63 -14.83
C VAL A 181 -23.92 3.92 -13.94
N SER A 182 -24.37 2.95 -13.15
CA SER A 182 -25.48 3.16 -12.22
C SER A 182 -25.18 2.61 -10.83
N ALA A 183 -25.48 3.48 -9.84
CA ALA A 183 -25.31 3.36 -8.41
C ALA A 183 -23.87 3.46 -7.87
N ALA A 184 -23.36 4.69 -7.84
CA ALA A 184 -22.29 5.09 -6.92
C ALA A 184 -22.85 5.14 -5.49
N ALA A 185 -22.40 4.24 -4.62
CA ALA A 185 -22.58 4.42 -3.18
C ALA A 185 -21.50 5.43 -2.74
N LEU A 186 -21.84 6.72 -2.75
CA LEU A 186 -20.96 7.78 -2.28
C LEU A 186 -20.82 7.67 -0.74
N VAL A 187 -19.88 6.86 -0.28
CA VAL A 187 -19.44 6.89 1.12
C VAL A 187 -18.39 7.99 1.24
N THR A 188 -18.82 9.25 1.24
CA THR A 188 -17.96 10.38 1.60
C THR A 188 -17.74 10.34 3.10
N THR A 189 -16.64 9.74 3.53
CA THR A 189 -16.14 9.96 4.89
C THR A 189 -14.91 10.85 4.78
N ARG A 190 -14.98 12.03 5.40
CA ARG A 190 -13.79 12.90 5.49
C ARG A 190 -12.73 12.15 6.30
N THR A 191 -11.48 12.20 5.87
CA THR A 191 -10.35 11.54 6.56
C THR A 191 -10.19 11.99 8.01
N ALA A 192 -10.69 13.19 8.35
CA ALA A 192 -10.76 13.71 9.72
C ALA A 192 -11.77 12.97 10.63
N GLU A 193 -12.79 12.30 10.06
CA GLU A 193 -13.77 11.50 10.81
C GLU A 193 -13.32 10.03 10.99
N ILE A 194 -12.20 9.65 10.38
CA ILE A 194 -11.48 8.40 10.67
C ILE A 194 -10.55 8.65 11.88
N SER A 195 -11.09 9.23 12.94
CA SER A 195 -10.50 9.17 14.26
C SER A 195 -10.73 7.77 14.84
N SER A 196 -9.76 7.28 15.61
CA SER A 196 -9.82 6.02 16.36
C SER A 196 -11.20 5.76 16.98
N PRO A 197 -11.68 4.50 17.03
CA PRO A 197 -12.99 4.19 17.56
C PRO A 197 -13.15 4.76 18.97
N SER A 198 -14.28 5.43 19.21
CA SER A 198 -14.72 5.83 20.55
C SER A 198 -14.69 4.61 21.47
N ARG A 199 -13.96 4.76 22.58
CA ARG A 199 -13.73 3.75 23.62
C ARG A 199 -15.01 2.96 23.94
N PRO A 200 -15.06 1.64 23.68
CA PRO A 200 -16.19 0.83 24.12
C PRO A 200 -16.21 0.78 25.65
N SER A 201 -17.35 1.14 26.22
CA SER A 201 -17.62 1.12 27.65
C SER A 201 -17.89 -0.30 28.15
N SER A 202 -16.89 -1.17 28.11
CA SER A 202 -16.77 -2.40 28.90
C SER A 202 -15.69 -3.27 28.26
N PHE A 203 -14.46 -3.18 28.74
CA PHE A 203 -13.45 -4.19 28.43
C PHE A 203 -12.74 -4.65 29.68
N ASP A 204 -12.61 -5.96 29.71
CA ASP A 204 -12.22 -6.85 30.79
C ASP A 204 -10.79 -6.59 31.30
N SER A 205 -10.62 -6.62 32.62
CA SER A 205 -9.50 -6.02 33.36
C SER A 205 -8.29 -6.97 33.49
N ARG A 206 -7.58 -7.23 32.37
CA ARG A 206 -6.34 -8.05 32.43
C ARG A 206 -5.14 -7.61 31.59
N ALA A 207 -5.20 -6.48 30.89
CA ALA A 207 -3.99 -5.85 30.33
C ALA A 207 -3.41 -4.84 31.33
N PRO A 208 -2.07 -4.75 31.51
CA PRO A 208 -1.47 -3.72 32.36
C PRO A 208 -1.78 -2.36 31.75
N VAL A 209 -2.67 -1.61 32.41
CA VAL A 209 -2.98 -0.24 32.04
C VAL A 209 -1.78 0.61 32.45
N ILE A 210 -0.85 0.81 31.53
CA ILE A 210 0.24 1.77 31.70
C ILE A 210 -0.42 3.14 31.90
N SER A 211 -0.11 3.78 33.02
CA SER A 211 -0.71 5.07 33.35
C SER A 211 -0.29 6.13 32.34
N GLU A 212 -1.17 7.08 32.04
CA GLU A 212 -0.88 8.19 31.11
C GLU A 212 0.38 8.98 31.52
N LYS A 213 0.68 8.99 32.81
CA LYS A 213 1.90 9.54 33.39
C LYS A 213 3.16 8.76 32.99
N GLU A 214 3.14 7.43 33.09
CA GLU A 214 4.27 6.58 32.67
C GLU A 214 4.54 6.69 31.16
N LEU A 215 3.49 6.82 30.35
CA LEU A 215 3.64 7.07 28.91
C LEU A 215 4.31 8.43 28.65
N HIS A 216 3.89 9.47 29.36
CA HIS A 216 4.46 10.81 29.24
C HIS A 216 5.93 10.87 29.68
N ASP A 217 6.27 10.17 30.76
CA ASP A 217 7.65 10.09 31.27
C ASP A 217 8.55 9.31 30.30
N THR A 218 8.05 8.21 29.74
CA THR A 218 8.77 7.42 28.72
C THR A 218 9.01 8.25 27.45
N LEU A 219 8.00 8.98 26.99
CA LEU A 219 8.12 9.87 25.83
C LEU A 219 9.17 10.97 26.05
N ASN A 220 9.20 11.56 27.24
CA ASN A 220 10.18 12.57 27.58
C ASN A 220 11.60 11.99 27.69
N SER A 221 11.75 10.77 28.17
CA SER A 221 13.02 10.03 28.17
C SER A 221 13.54 9.81 26.75
N LEU A 222 12.70 9.27 25.87
CA LEU A 222 13.06 9.02 24.47
C LEU A 222 13.42 10.31 23.72
N ARG A 223 12.74 11.42 24.01
CA ARG A 223 13.08 12.73 23.44
C ARG A 223 14.46 13.20 23.85
N ARG A 224 14.89 12.96 25.10
CA ARG A 224 16.24 13.30 25.57
C ARG A 224 17.29 12.45 24.87
N GLU A 225 17.09 11.14 24.81
CA GLU A 225 18.00 10.21 24.13
C GLU A 225 18.17 10.57 22.65
N ASN A 226 17.07 10.92 21.95
CA ASN A 226 17.12 11.32 20.55
C ASN A 226 17.92 12.62 20.35
N ASN A 227 17.81 13.58 21.28
CA ASN A 227 18.60 14.81 21.23
C ASN A 227 20.09 14.54 21.49
N GLU A 228 20.44 13.62 22.39
CA GLU A 228 21.83 13.21 22.62
C GLU A 228 22.42 12.51 21.39
N LEU A 229 21.67 11.60 20.76
CA LEU A 229 22.09 10.94 19.53
C LEU A 229 22.35 11.94 18.40
N LYS A 230 21.49 12.97 18.25
CA LYS A 230 21.72 14.05 17.28
C LYS A 230 23.02 14.81 17.55
N LEU A 231 23.35 15.08 18.81
CA LEU A 231 24.62 15.73 19.18
C LEU A 231 25.82 14.83 18.84
N GLN A 232 25.72 13.52 19.08
CA GLN A 232 26.78 12.56 18.71
C GLN A 232 26.98 12.46 17.20
N VAL A 233 25.90 12.49 16.41
CA VAL A 233 26.00 12.51 14.94
C VAL A 233 26.70 13.77 14.47
N ASN A 234 26.32 14.94 15.00
CA ASN A 234 26.95 16.21 14.66
C ASN A 234 28.46 16.24 15.00
N SER A 235 28.86 15.65 16.14
CA SER A 235 30.28 15.58 16.52
C SER A 235 31.07 14.62 15.62
N LYS A 236 30.50 13.48 15.24
CA LYS A 236 31.08 12.55 14.26
C LYS A 236 31.22 13.19 12.88
N ASP A 237 30.21 13.92 12.42
CA ASP A 237 30.27 14.65 11.14
C ASP A 237 31.36 15.72 11.13
N ALA A 238 31.52 16.47 12.23
CA ALA A 238 32.61 17.42 12.38
C ALA A 238 33.98 16.72 12.30
N ARG A 239 34.12 15.54 12.92
CA ARG A 239 35.35 14.74 12.85
C ARG A 239 35.64 14.24 11.45
N ILE A 240 34.63 13.79 10.71
CA ILE A 240 34.76 13.36 9.31
C ILE A 240 35.23 14.54 8.45
N ARG A 241 34.69 15.75 8.64
CA ARG A 241 35.14 16.95 7.92
C ARG A 241 36.61 17.27 8.20
N GLN A 242 37.05 17.20 9.46
CA GLN A 242 38.46 17.39 9.83
C GLN A 242 39.38 16.37 9.16
N LEU A 243 38.99 15.08 9.17
CA LEU A 243 39.77 14.01 8.55
C LEU A 243 39.86 14.18 7.02
N LYS A 244 38.76 14.57 6.37
CA LYS A 244 38.75 14.91 4.95
C LYS A 244 39.68 16.07 4.63
N ALA A 245 39.64 17.15 5.41
CA ALA A 245 40.54 18.29 5.24
C ALA A 245 42.01 17.89 5.38
N LYS A 246 42.34 17.05 6.38
CA LYS A 246 43.70 16.53 6.57
C LYS A 246 44.15 15.63 5.42
N LEU A 247 43.24 14.81 4.87
CA LEU A 247 43.52 13.97 3.72
C LEU A 247 43.83 14.80 2.47
N GLU A 248 43.06 15.85 2.21
CA GLU A 248 43.30 16.75 1.07
C GLU A 248 44.61 17.51 1.20
N GLN A 249 44.98 17.94 2.42
CA GLN A 249 46.31 18.51 2.67
C GLN A 249 47.42 17.51 2.33
N LEU A 250 47.32 16.25 2.76
CA LEU A 250 48.34 15.24 2.46
C LEU A 250 48.48 14.94 0.97
N LYS A 251 47.37 14.90 0.21
CA LYS A 251 47.41 14.74 -1.25
C LYS A 251 48.09 15.92 -1.96
N ALA A 252 47.98 17.13 -1.42
CA ALA A 252 48.64 18.31 -2.01
C ALA A 252 50.17 18.32 -1.80
N PHE A 253 50.70 17.49 -0.88
CA PHE A 253 52.13 17.35 -0.62
C PHE A 253 52.78 16.14 -1.34
N SER A 254 52.00 15.27 -2.01
CA SER A 254 52.49 14.15 -2.81
C SER A 254 52.49 14.47 -4.30
#